data_AF-A0A3N2KGQ8-F1
#
_entry.id   AF-A0A3N2KGQ8-F1
#
_cell.length_a   1.000
_cell.length_b   1.000
_cell.length_c   1.000
_cell.angle_alpha   90.00
_cell.angle_beta   90.00
_cell.angle_gamma   90.00
#
_symmetry.space_group_name_H-M   'P 1'
#
loop_
_entity.id
_entity.type
_entity.pdbx_description
1 polymer ?
#
loop_
_entity_poly.entity_id
_entity_poly.type
_entity_poly.pdbx_seq_one_letter_code
_entity_poly.pdbx_strand_id
1 'polypeptide(L)'
;MASRNKDNKFCVVVERGSFYCVKEKNLSDYIFDCKDNEELFFALAALRDDSDIHQWFIYDNRHWNDEDPQRFWFICKRESIEDDMCYDAMYADCEKATEAELKVHFNDGDDDPVIKNLQ
;
A
#
# COMPACT_ATOMS: atom_id res chain seq x y z
N MET A 1 7.40 -32.78 18.60
CA MET A 1 7.42 -31.45 17.96
C MET A 1 7.89 -31.64 16.53
N ALA A 2 6.98 -31.63 15.56
CA ALA A 2 7.34 -31.86 14.15
C ALA A 2 8.15 -30.66 13.65
N SER A 3 9.34 -30.93 13.09
CA SER A 3 10.16 -29.88 12.49
C SER A 3 9.38 -29.26 11.32
N ARG A 4 9.28 -27.93 11.31
CA ARG A 4 8.73 -27.17 10.18
C ARG A 4 9.67 -27.36 9.00
N ASN A 5 9.32 -28.28 8.10
CA ASN A 5 10.05 -28.47 6.86
C ASN A 5 9.84 -27.22 5.98
N LYS A 6 10.93 -26.50 5.66
CA LYS A 6 10.90 -25.25 4.89
C LYS A 6 10.32 -25.43 3.49
N ASP A 7 10.27 -26.65 2.97
CA ASP A 7 9.89 -26.94 1.59
C ASP A 7 8.38 -27.07 1.34
N ASN A 8 7.55 -26.93 2.39
CA ASN A 8 6.11 -27.22 2.33
C ASN A 8 5.24 -26.05 2.82
N LYS A 9 5.76 -24.83 2.72
CA LYS A 9 4.95 -23.64 2.98
C LYS A 9 3.94 -23.43 1.85
N PHE A 10 2.68 -23.35 2.24
CA PHE A 10 1.58 -22.94 1.37
C PHE A 10 1.28 -21.49 1.67
N CYS A 11 1.16 -20.68 0.63
CA CYS A 11 0.75 -19.28 0.71
C CYS A 11 -0.64 -19.13 0.07
N VAL A 12 -1.46 -18.26 0.64
CA VAL A 12 -2.73 -17.87 0.04
C VAL A 12 -2.46 -16.72 -0.91
N VAL A 13 -2.92 -16.85 -2.15
CA VAL A 13 -2.74 -15.85 -3.21
C VAL A 13 -4.09 -15.49 -3.79
N VAL A 14 -4.23 -14.25 -4.26
CA VAL A 14 -5.44 -13.78 -4.95
C VAL A 14 -5.11 -13.54 -6.40
N GLU A 15 -5.82 -14.22 -7.29
CA GLU A 15 -5.74 -14.01 -8.73
C GLU A 15 -7.16 -13.75 -9.25
N ARG A 16 -7.39 -12.56 -9.84
CA ARG A 16 -8.69 -12.15 -10.39
C ARG A 16 -9.86 -12.32 -9.42
N GLY A 17 -9.64 -11.98 -8.14
CA GLY A 17 -10.66 -12.06 -7.09
C GLY A 17 -10.95 -13.47 -6.55
N SER A 18 -10.18 -14.49 -6.96
CA SER A 18 -10.27 -15.85 -6.44
C SER A 18 -9.06 -16.18 -5.56
N PHE A 19 -9.30 -16.88 -4.44
CA PHE A 19 -8.26 -17.28 -3.49
C PHE A 19 -7.73 -18.67 -3.82
N TYR A 20 -6.40 -18.84 -3.83
CA TYR A 20 -5.72 -20.11 -4.11
C TYR A 20 -4.65 -20.41 -3.07
N CYS A 21 -4.46 -21.69 -2.74
CA CYS A 21 -3.31 -22.15 -1.96
C CYS A 21 -2.21 -22.63 -2.91
N VAL A 22 -1.09 -21.92 -2.96
CA VAL A 22 0.05 -22.24 -3.83
C VAL A 22 1.26 -22.60 -2.98
N LYS A 23 2.06 -23.57 -3.44
CA LYS A 23 3.35 -23.88 -2.80
C LYS A 23 4.31 -22.73 -3.08
N GLU A 24 5.03 -22.27 -2.07
CA GLU A 24 5.95 -21.12 -2.17
C GLU A 24 6.91 -21.20 -3.36
N LYS A 25 7.44 -22.40 -3.65
CA LYS A 25 8.31 -22.67 -4.81
C LYS A 25 7.70 -22.44 -6.21
N ASN A 26 6.37 -22.33 -6.28
CA ASN A 26 5.61 -22.14 -7.53
C ASN A 26 5.04 -20.72 -7.63
N LEU A 27 5.43 -19.82 -6.73
CA LEU A 27 5.01 -18.42 -6.80
C LEU A 27 5.68 -17.75 -8.01
N SER A 28 4.90 -16.99 -8.78
CA SER A 28 5.46 -16.11 -9.79
C SER A 28 6.02 -14.85 -9.13
N ASP A 29 6.90 -14.14 -9.83
CA ASP A 29 7.52 -12.88 -9.35
C ASP A 29 6.50 -11.77 -9.04
N TYR A 30 5.24 -11.94 -9.44
CA TYR A 30 4.13 -11.01 -9.23
C TYR A 30 3.29 -11.34 -7.98
N ILE A 31 3.72 -12.27 -7.13
CA ILE A 31 2.99 -12.64 -5.92
C ILE A 31 3.67 -12.03 -4.69
N PHE A 32 2.88 -11.29 -3.91
CA PHE A 32 3.33 -10.58 -2.74
C PHE A 32 2.97 -11.31 -1.46
N ASP A 33 3.98 -11.68 -0.68
CA ASP A 33 3.80 -12.23 0.66
C ASP A 33 3.51 -11.08 1.64
N CYS A 34 2.23 -10.93 1.99
CA CYS A 34 1.77 -9.99 3.02
C CYS A 34 1.95 -10.54 4.45
N LYS A 35 2.48 -11.77 4.60
CA LYS A 35 2.57 -12.52 5.85
C LYS A 35 1.21 -12.57 6.58
N ASP A 36 1.15 -12.04 7.80
CA ASP A 36 -0.03 -11.90 8.65
C ASP A 36 -0.53 -10.44 8.73
N ASN A 37 0.00 -9.55 7.89
CA ASN A 37 -0.41 -8.15 7.82
C ASN A 37 -1.67 -8.00 6.94
N GLU A 38 -2.84 -8.13 7.58
CA GLU A 38 -4.14 -8.01 6.90
C GLU A 38 -4.34 -6.62 6.28
N GLU A 39 -3.81 -5.55 6.88
CA GLU A 39 -3.95 -4.19 6.36
C GLU A 39 -3.18 -4.01 5.04
N LEU A 40 -1.96 -4.54 4.97
CA LEU A 40 -1.17 -4.56 3.73
C LEU A 40 -1.88 -5.36 2.63
N PHE A 41 -2.52 -6.47 2.98
CA PHE A 41 -3.31 -7.24 2.02
C PHE A 41 -4.45 -6.41 1.43
N PHE A 42 -5.23 -5.73 2.27
CA PHE A 42 -6.32 -4.87 1.79
C PHE A 42 -5.81 -3.68 0.96
N ALA A 43 -4.72 -3.05 1.39
CA ALA A 43 -4.11 -1.95 0.66
C ALA A 43 -3.64 -2.38 -0.74
N LEU A 44 -2.97 -3.53 -0.85
CA LEU A 44 -2.54 -4.08 -2.14
C LEU A 44 -3.73 -4.52 -3.00
N ALA A 45 -4.78 -5.08 -2.40
CA ALA A 45 -5.98 -5.48 -3.13
C ALA A 45 -6.79 -4.28 -3.66
N ALA A 46 -6.65 -3.11 -3.04
CA ALA A 46 -7.27 -1.87 -3.48
C ALA A 46 -6.55 -1.21 -4.67
N LEU A 47 -5.30 -1.60 -4.98
CA LEU A 47 -4.53 -1.11 -6.12
C LEU A 47 -5.22 -1.42 -7.45
N ARG A 48 -5.88 -0.39 -8.00
CA ARG A 48 -6.63 -0.45 -9.25
C ARG A 48 -6.48 0.85 -10.05
N ASP A 49 -6.49 0.69 -11.36
CA ASP A 49 -6.42 1.82 -12.30
C ASP A 49 -7.80 2.43 -12.61
N ASP A 50 -8.89 1.72 -12.30
CA ASP A 50 -10.25 2.06 -12.73
C ASP A 50 -11.12 2.74 -11.65
N SER A 51 -10.64 2.83 -10.41
CA SER A 51 -11.30 3.55 -9.30
C SER A 51 -10.28 3.89 -8.21
N ASP A 52 -10.53 4.97 -7.48
CA ASP A 52 -9.73 5.37 -6.31
C ASP A 52 -10.37 4.95 -4.99
N ILE A 53 -11.57 4.38 -4.97
CA ILE A 53 -12.23 4.03 -3.71
C ILE A 53 -11.46 2.95 -2.95
N HIS A 54 -11.21 3.19 -1.66
CA HIS A 54 -10.39 2.38 -0.76
C HIS A 54 -8.88 2.34 -1.08
N GLN A 55 -8.44 3.06 -2.11
CA GLN A 55 -7.02 3.19 -2.43
C GLN A 55 -6.32 4.09 -1.40
N TRP A 56 -5.08 3.73 -1.06
CA TRP A 56 -4.22 4.57 -0.24
C TRP A 56 -3.54 5.65 -1.09
N PHE A 57 -3.49 6.86 -0.53
CA PHE A 57 -2.83 8.03 -1.09
C PHE A 57 -1.92 8.69 -0.04
N ILE A 58 -0.95 9.43 -0.54
CA ILE A 58 -0.05 10.28 0.22
C ILE A 58 -0.36 11.72 -0.19
N TYR A 59 -0.73 12.57 0.77
CA TYR A 59 -0.76 14.01 0.57
C TYR A 59 0.59 14.60 0.99
N ASP A 60 1.20 15.45 0.17
CA ASP A 60 2.47 16.13 0.48
C ASP A 60 2.56 17.55 -0.12
N ASN A 61 2.30 18.56 0.69
CA ASN A 61 2.39 19.97 0.28
C ASN A 61 3.75 20.63 0.62
N ARG A 62 4.71 19.87 1.15
CA ARG A 62 5.97 20.41 1.69
C ARG A 62 6.84 21.08 0.63
N HIS A 63 6.55 20.82 -0.65
CA HIS A 63 7.27 21.39 -1.77
C HIS A 63 6.90 22.87 -2.04
N TRP A 64 5.79 23.37 -1.49
CA TRP A 64 5.36 24.77 -1.65
C TRP A 64 4.89 25.45 -0.36
N ASN A 65 4.56 24.70 0.70
CA ASN A 65 4.07 25.26 1.96
C ASN A 65 5.13 25.24 3.06
N ASP A 66 5.93 26.30 3.15
CA ASP A 66 6.94 26.47 4.20
C ASP A 66 6.33 26.85 5.57
N GLU A 67 5.11 27.40 5.59
CA GLU A 67 4.48 27.90 6.83
C GLU A 67 3.81 26.78 7.64
N ASP A 68 3.15 25.84 6.97
CA ASP A 68 2.53 24.66 7.57
C ASP A 68 2.72 23.41 6.69
N PRO A 69 3.96 22.88 6.62
CA PRO A 69 4.27 21.70 5.81
C PRO A 69 3.60 20.46 6.38
N GLN A 70 2.87 19.75 5.54
CA GLN A 70 2.08 18.56 5.89
C GLN A 70 2.39 17.43 4.92
N ARG A 71 2.64 16.25 5.48
CA ARG A 71 2.62 14.97 4.76
C ARG A 71 1.86 13.94 5.57
N PHE A 72 0.91 13.26 4.96
CA PHE A 72 0.18 12.19 5.62
C PHE A 72 -0.42 11.18 4.64
N TRP A 73 -0.65 9.99 5.17
CA TRP A 73 -1.28 8.87 4.51
C TRP A 73 -2.78 8.87 4.77
N PHE A 74 -3.58 8.54 3.76
CA PHE A 74 -5.03 8.39 3.91
C PHE A 74 -5.63 7.42 2.89
N ILE A 75 -6.83 6.93 3.20
CA ILE A 75 -7.64 6.10 2.31
C ILE A 75 -8.67 6.98 1.63
N CYS A 76 -8.74 6.92 0.30
CA CYS A 76 -9.78 7.59 -0.48
C CYS A 76 -11.14 6.93 -0.24
N LYS A 77 -12.15 7.74 0.07
CA LYS A 77 -13.53 7.31 0.42
C LYS A 77 -14.54 7.57 -0.69
N ARG A 78 -14.08 8.09 -1.83
CA ARG A 78 -14.88 8.39 -3.03
C ARG A 78 -14.37 7.58 -4.22
N GLU A 79 -15.12 7.62 -5.31
CA GLU A 79 -14.72 6.94 -6.55
C GLU A 79 -13.50 7.59 -7.21
N SER A 80 -13.29 8.89 -6.98
CA SER A 80 -12.17 9.67 -7.49
C SER A 80 -11.49 10.45 -6.37
N ILE A 81 -10.18 10.65 -6.47
CA ILE A 81 -9.41 11.47 -5.54
C ILE A 81 -9.83 12.95 -5.60
N GLU A 82 -10.22 13.44 -6.78
CA GLU A 82 -10.68 14.80 -6.98
C GLU A 82 -11.94 15.10 -6.18
N ASP A 83 -12.83 14.11 -6.00
CA ASP A 83 -14.04 14.26 -5.18
C ASP A 83 -13.73 14.21 -3.67
N ASP A 84 -12.79 13.38 -3.23
CA ASP A 84 -12.47 13.21 -1.81
C ASP A 84 -11.62 14.38 -1.27
N MET A 85 -10.65 14.85 -2.07
CA MET A 85 -9.70 15.91 -1.73
C MET A 85 -9.95 17.20 -2.54
N CYS A 86 -11.21 17.50 -2.85
CA CYS A 86 -11.60 18.67 -3.66
C CYS A 86 -11.31 20.03 -3.00
N TYR A 87 -11.25 20.07 -1.67
CA TYR A 87 -11.06 21.33 -0.93
C TYR A 87 -9.73 21.97 -1.31
N ASP A 88 -9.77 23.21 -1.76
CA ASP A 88 -8.60 23.98 -2.22
C ASP A 88 -7.71 23.23 -3.23
N ALA A 89 -8.32 22.32 -4.01
CA ALA A 89 -7.62 21.45 -4.94
C ALA A 89 -6.48 20.60 -4.32
N MET A 90 -6.58 20.21 -3.05
CA MET A 90 -5.59 19.38 -2.35
C MET A 90 -5.29 18.05 -3.06
N TYR A 91 -6.21 17.53 -3.89
CA TYR A 91 -5.97 16.36 -4.73
C TYR A 91 -4.73 16.51 -5.65
N ALA A 92 -4.35 17.74 -6.00
CA ALA A 92 -3.19 18.01 -6.86
C ALA A 92 -1.85 17.71 -6.15
N ASP A 93 -1.86 17.72 -4.81
CA ASP A 93 -0.72 17.36 -3.95
C ASP A 93 -0.81 15.92 -3.44
N CYS A 94 -1.73 15.12 -4.01
CA CYS A 94 -1.94 13.73 -3.63
C CYS A 94 -1.34 12.76 -4.65
N GLU A 95 -0.59 11.78 -4.18
CA GLU A 95 -0.03 10.71 -5.00
C GLU A 95 -0.65 9.36 -4.61
N LYS A 96 -1.06 8.58 -5.62
CA LYS A 96 -1.55 7.21 -5.39
C LYS A 96 -0.38 6.37 -4.90
N ALA A 97 -0.54 5.78 -3.71
CA ALA A 97 0.53 4.99 -3.12
C ALA A 97 0.85 3.77 -3.99
N THR A 98 2.14 3.57 -4.24
CA THR A 98 2.65 2.43 -4.99
C THR A 98 2.77 1.20 -4.09
N GLU A 99 2.83 0.02 -4.71
CA GLU A 99 3.09 -1.24 -4.02
C GLU A 99 4.36 -1.18 -3.13
N ALA A 100 5.43 -0.54 -3.60
CA ALA A 100 6.68 -0.41 -2.86
C ALA A 100 6.52 0.47 -1.60
N GLU A 101 5.79 1.59 -1.72
CA GLU A 101 5.53 2.50 -0.61
C GLU A 101 4.62 1.84 0.43
N LEU A 102 3.57 1.13 0.00
CA LEU A 102 2.69 0.38 0.90
C LEU A 102 3.46 -0.68 1.70
N LYS A 103 4.37 -1.42 1.05
CA LYS A 103 5.19 -2.41 1.75
C LYS A 103 6.05 -1.79 2.83
N VAL A 104 6.65 -0.63 2.56
CA VAL A 104 7.45 0.10 3.54
C VAL A 104 6.53 0.62 4.65
N HIS A 105 5.46 1.34 4.31
CA HIS A 105 4.51 1.92 5.25
C HIS A 105 4.00 0.89 6.29
N PHE A 106 3.60 -0.29 5.82
CA PHE A 106 2.98 -1.30 6.67
C PHE A 106 3.96 -2.26 7.36
N ASN A 107 5.20 -2.43 6.88
CA ASN A 107 6.15 -3.37 7.48
C ASN A 107 7.42 -2.73 8.08
N ASP A 108 7.92 -1.66 7.48
CA ASP A 108 9.22 -1.05 7.80
C ASP A 108 9.09 0.35 8.42
N GLY A 109 7.87 0.89 8.53
CA GLY A 109 7.59 2.21 9.12
C GLY A 109 7.37 3.30 8.06
N ASP A 110 7.63 4.57 8.41
CA ASP A 110 7.37 5.68 7.48
C ASP A 110 8.31 5.61 6.26
N ASP A 111 7.72 5.70 5.08
CA ASP A 111 8.43 5.71 3.81
C ASP A 111 9.02 7.09 3.46
N ASP A 112 8.71 8.12 4.26
CA ASP A 112 9.19 9.47 4.09
C ASP A 112 10.73 9.50 4.01
N PRO A 113 11.32 9.92 2.87
CA PRO A 113 12.76 10.05 2.75
C PRO A 113 13.36 11.02 3.77
N VAL A 114 12.59 11.98 4.30
CA VAL A 114 13.04 12.86 5.39
C VAL A 114 13.22 12.08 6.68
N ILE A 115 12.35 11.12 6.99
CA ILE A 115 12.40 10.31 8.21
C ILE A 115 13.41 9.15 8.08
N LYS A 116 13.51 8.53 6.89
CA LYS A 116 14.51 7.48 6.62
C LYS A 116 15.96 7.94 6.77
N ASN A 117 16.25 9.23 6.57
CA ASN A 117 17.60 9.80 6.76
C ASN A 117 17.91 10.16 8.23
N LEU A 118 17.00 9.91 9.17
CA LEU A 118 17.14 10.18 10.61
C LEU A 118 17.25 8.91 11.47
N GLN A 119 17.15 7.72 10.87
CA GLN A 119 17.32 6.41 11.51
C GLN A 119 18.68 5.79 11.17
#